data_AF-A0A7Y3RJP0-F1
#
_entry.id   AF-A0A7Y3RJP0-F1
#
_cell.length_a   1.000
_cell.length_b   1.000
_cell.length_c   1.000
_cell.angle_alpha   90.00
_cell.angle_beta   90.00
_cell.angle_gamma   90.00
#
_symmetry.space_group_name_H-M   'P 1'
#
loop_
_entity.id
_entity.type
_entity.pdbx_description
1 polymer ?
#
loop_
_entity_poly.entity_id
_entity_poly.type
_entity_poly.pdbx_seq_one_letter_code
_entity_poly.pdbx_strand_id
1 'polypeptide(L)'
;MRNWKTIGLAILTASVLAACSTSGKKAWQPDPNPHEKVGKPYQVNGVWYVPKAEPRYDRIGFASWYGPGFHGRLTANGEVFDEDRLTAAHPTLPLPSIVEVTNPQNGKRLKLRVNDRGPFANNRILDLSKEAAKRLGTKEKGVATVRVRYIGPARIEDAIIRVGEREKGQSLYASVAPPPSLNPRPEINLPDETDMILADLDVSILDQMPVRATQASVGQIFVQVGAYGSTVNATNAVGRIPPTNPVALHKSRRGGQELTLVRLGPFSHPFAAQKALEEAWSLGFADAHIVEEVTR
;
A
#
# COMPACT_ATOMS: atom_id res chain seq x y z
N MET A 1 45.46 -79.50 -15.16
CA MET A 1 43.99 -79.70 -15.00
C MET A 1 43.69 -79.60 -13.51
N ARG A 2 43.06 -78.50 -13.03
CA ARG A 2 42.96 -78.21 -11.59
C ARG A 2 41.58 -77.65 -11.23
N ASN A 3 40.69 -78.59 -10.95
CA ASN A 3 39.70 -78.72 -9.87
C ASN A 3 38.92 -77.49 -9.37
N TRP A 4 37.62 -77.57 -9.64
CA TRP A 4 36.46 -76.93 -9.03
C TRP A 4 36.32 -77.28 -7.54
N LYS A 5 35.96 -76.29 -6.68
CA LYS A 5 35.04 -76.32 -5.51
C LYS A 5 35.37 -75.14 -4.57
N THR A 6 34.50 -74.14 -4.49
CA THR A 6 33.64 -73.83 -3.31
C THR A 6 32.89 -72.52 -3.52
N ILE A 7 31.59 -72.60 -3.26
CA ILE A 7 30.57 -71.56 -3.27
C ILE A 7 30.74 -70.70 -2.02
N GLY A 8 30.75 -69.37 -2.20
CA GLY A 8 30.66 -68.39 -1.13
C GLY A 8 29.67 -67.29 -1.54
N LEU A 9 28.40 -67.50 -1.20
CA LEU A 9 27.30 -66.55 -1.33
C LEU A 9 27.56 -65.35 -0.41
N ALA A 10 27.97 -64.21 -0.98
CA ALA A 10 27.95 -62.93 -0.29
C ALA A 10 26.81 -62.08 -0.86
N ILE A 11 25.65 -62.19 -0.21
CA ILE A 11 24.54 -61.26 -0.36
C ILE A 11 25.03 -59.93 0.19
N LEU A 12 25.50 -59.03 -0.69
CA LEU A 12 25.79 -57.66 -0.30
C LEU A 12 24.46 -56.90 -0.25
N THR A 13 24.08 -56.61 0.98
CA THR A 13 22.93 -55.84 1.43
C THR A 13 22.75 -54.52 0.70
N ALA A 14 21.49 -54.22 0.42
CA ALA A 14 20.96 -53.00 -0.15
C ALA A 14 21.55 -51.71 0.46
N SER A 15 21.97 -50.79 -0.40
CA SER A 15 22.05 -49.37 -0.07
C SER A 15 21.14 -48.63 -1.04
N VAL A 16 19.83 -48.66 -0.72
CA VAL A 16 18.86 -47.72 -1.27
C VAL A 16 19.25 -46.35 -0.72
N LEU A 17 20.03 -45.60 -1.49
CA LEU A 17 20.14 -44.15 -1.30
C LEU A 17 18.78 -43.57 -1.70
N ALA A 18 17.87 -43.53 -0.73
CA ALA A 18 16.73 -42.65 -0.77
C ALA A 18 17.28 -41.23 -0.87
N ALA A 19 17.33 -40.69 -2.09
CA ALA A 19 17.49 -39.27 -2.32
C ALA A 19 16.27 -38.60 -1.71
N CYS A 20 16.40 -38.18 -0.45
CA CYS A 20 15.50 -37.21 0.15
C CYS A 20 15.58 -35.96 -0.72
N SER A 21 14.64 -35.84 -1.67
CA SER A 21 14.31 -34.57 -2.31
C SER A 21 13.69 -33.69 -1.22
N THR A 22 14.53 -33.09 -0.39
CA THR A 22 14.15 -31.87 0.28
C THR A 22 14.05 -30.84 -0.82
N SER A 23 12.82 -30.48 -1.21
CA SER A 23 12.52 -29.21 -1.86
C SER A 23 12.95 -28.08 -0.91
N GLY A 24 14.26 -27.89 -0.81
CA GLY A 24 14.88 -26.84 -0.03
C GLY A 24 14.46 -25.53 -0.67
N LYS A 25 13.88 -24.64 0.14
CA LYS A 25 13.64 -23.26 -0.27
C LYS A 25 14.95 -22.73 -0.87
N LYS A 26 14.89 -22.28 -2.13
CA LYS A 26 16.07 -21.83 -2.88
C LYS A 26 16.84 -20.82 -2.02
N ALA A 27 18.14 -21.07 -1.81
CA ALA A 27 19.00 -20.18 -1.04
C ALA A 27 18.92 -18.75 -1.58
N TRP A 28 18.94 -17.76 -0.68
CA TRP A 28 18.88 -16.34 -1.04
C TRP A 28 19.98 -16.00 -2.05
N GLN A 29 19.58 -15.39 -3.17
CA GLN A 29 20.52 -14.85 -4.14
C GLN A 29 20.75 -13.37 -3.81
N PRO A 30 22.01 -12.91 -3.78
CA PRO A 30 22.29 -11.49 -3.62
C PRO A 30 21.67 -10.69 -4.76
N ASP A 31 21.20 -9.49 -4.44
CA ASP A 31 20.62 -8.59 -5.43
C ASP A 31 21.67 -8.25 -6.50
N PRO A 32 21.41 -8.50 -7.79
CA PRO A 32 22.47 -8.47 -8.80
C PRO A 32 22.96 -7.05 -9.11
N ASN A 33 22.11 -6.03 -8.97
CA ASN A 33 22.50 -4.62 -9.15
C ASN A 33 21.49 -3.66 -8.48
N PRO A 34 21.37 -3.68 -7.14
CA PRO A 34 20.47 -2.78 -6.44
C PRO A 34 21.00 -1.35 -6.53
N HIS A 35 20.16 -0.40 -6.92
CA HIS A 35 20.54 1.00 -7.05
C HIS A 35 19.42 1.95 -6.63
N GLU A 36 19.80 3.15 -6.19
CA GLU A 36 18.84 4.21 -5.92
C GLU A 36 18.37 4.86 -7.22
N LYS A 37 17.07 5.17 -7.30
CA LYS A 37 16.51 5.96 -8.40
C LYS A 37 15.20 6.64 -8.00
N VAL A 38 15.09 7.92 -8.35
CA VAL A 38 13.77 8.54 -8.58
C VAL A 38 13.27 8.08 -9.94
N GLY A 39 14.09 8.24 -10.98
CA GLY A 39 13.79 7.79 -12.34
C GLY A 39 13.15 8.87 -13.20
N LYS A 40 13.18 8.66 -14.52
CA LYS A 40 12.59 9.56 -15.51
C LYS A 40 11.06 9.35 -15.59
N PRO A 41 10.29 10.34 -16.07
CA PRO A 41 8.90 10.12 -16.46
C PRO A 41 8.76 8.92 -17.39
N TYR A 42 7.71 8.12 -17.19
CA TYR A 42 7.43 6.93 -18.00
C TYR A 42 5.93 6.78 -18.22
N GLN A 43 5.56 6.07 -19.27
CA GLN A 43 4.17 5.86 -19.65
C GLN A 43 3.81 4.37 -19.56
N VAL A 44 2.66 4.05 -18.99
CA VAL A 44 2.08 2.71 -18.99
C VAL A 44 0.62 2.83 -19.42
N ASN A 45 0.21 2.07 -20.44
CA ASN A 45 -1.16 2.09 -20.97
C ASN A 45 -1.70 3.50 -21.27
N GLY A 46 -0.86 4.38 -21.83
CA GLY A 46 -1.22 5.76 -22.15
C GLY A 46 -1.18 6.74 -20.96
N VAL A 47 -1.03 6.25 -19.71
CA VAL A 47 -0.97 7.09 -18.51
C VAL A 47 0.48 7.44 -18.18
N TRP A 48 0.75 8.72 -17.98
CA TRP A 48 2.06 9.22 -17.57
C TRP A 48 2.24 9.15 -16.05
N TYR A 49 3.37 8.60 -15.64
CA TYR A 49 3.85 8.61 -14.26
C TYR A 49 5.13 9.42 -14.20
N VAL A 50 5.19 10.37 -13.27
CA VAL A 50 6.34 11.24 -13.06
C VAL A 50 6.90 10.95 -11.67
N PRO A 51 7.91 10.06 -11.56
CA PRO A 51 8.60 9.86 -10.30
C PRO A 51 9.19 11.16 -9.77
N LYS A 52 8.99 11.39 -8.47
CA LYS A 52 9.50 12.58 -7.79
C LYS A 52 9.67 12.30 -6.31
N ALA A 53 10.59 13.01 -5.67
CA ALA A 53 10.70 12.99 -4.22
C ALA A 53 9.51 13.74 -3.62
N GLU A 54 8.82 13.09 -2.68
CA GLU A 54 7.68 13.66 -1.97
C GLU A 54 7.87 13.44 -0.46
N PRO A 55 8.72 14.22 0.22
CA PRO A 55 9.05 13.99 1.63
C PRO A 55 7.86 14.05 2.59
N ARG A 56 6.77 14.70 2.15
CA ARG A 56 5.49 14.82 2.88
C ARG A 56 4.40 13.92 2.33
N TYR A 57 4.74 12.92 1.52
CA TYR A 57 3.75 12.01 0.95
C TYR A 57 3.01 11.29 2.08
N ASP A 58 1.71 11.52 2.14
CA ASP A 58 0.79 10.88 3.06
C ASP A 58 -0.57 10.83 2.37
N ARG A 59 -0.92 9.66 1.81
CA ARG A 59 -2.13 9.50 1.00
C ARG A 59 -2.89 8.25 1.39
N ILE A 60 -4.21 8.35 1.30
CA ILE A 60 -5.12 7.21 1.38
C ILE A 60 -5.46 6.77 -0.04
N GLY A 61 -5.47 5.46 -0.27
CA GLY A 61 -5.87 4.89 -1.55
C GLY A 61 -5.90 3.37 -1.50
N PHE A 62 -6.09 2.74 -2.65
CA PHE A 62 -6.17 1.29 -2.73
C PHE A 62 -4.78 0.64 -2.81
N ALA A 63 -4.58 -0.39 -2.01
CA ALA A 63 -3.50 -1.32 -2.18
C ALA A 63 -4.01 -2.66 -2.70
N SER A 64 -3.21 -3.34 -3.50
CA SER A 64 -3.35 -4.77 -3.74
C SER A 64 -2.08 -5.50 -3.34
N TRP A 65 -1.91 -6.75 -3.78
CA TRP A 65 -0.67 -7.48 -3.59
C TRP A 65 -0.28 -8.24 -4.85
N TYR A 66 1.02 -8.51 -5.00
CA TYR A 66 1.56 -9.22 -6.16
C TYR A 66 0.96 -10.62 -6.32
N GLY A 67 0.38 -10.90 -7.48
CA GLY A 67 -0.08 -12.24 -7.83
C GLY A 67 1.05 -13.29 -7.90
N PRO A 68 0.72 -14.56 -8.16
CA PRO A 68 1.73 -15.60 -8.30
C PRO A 68 2.69 -15.33 -9.48
N GLY A 69 3.93 -15.80 -9.36
CA GLY A 69 4.91 -15.81 -10.47
C GLY A 69 5.88 -14.62 -10.52
N PHE A 70 5.82 -13.69 -9.57
CA PHE A 70 6.79 -12.59 -9.47
C PHE A 70 8.01 -12.92 -8.60
N HIS A 71 7.90 -13.87 -7.66
CA HIS A 71 9.00 -14.25 -6.78
C HIS A 71 10.26 -14.62 -7.59
N GLY A 72 11.41 -14.04 -7.22
CA GLY A 72 12.69 -14.23 -7.88
C GLY A 72 12.93 -13.32 -9.10
N ARG A 73 11.97 -12.49 -9.51
CA ARG A 73 12.16 -11.51 -10.61
C ARG A 73 12.86 -10.25 -10.11
N LEU A 74 13.48 -9.52 -11.02
CA LEU A 74 14.03 -8.20 -10.73
C LEU A 74 12.91 -7.17 -10.60
N THR A 75 13.03 -6.35 -9.56
CA THR A 75 12.25 -5.13 -9.37
C THR A 75 12.86 -3.98 -10.17
N ALA A 76 12.14 -2.87 -10.25
CA ALA A 76 12.57 -1.69 -10.96
C ALA A 76 13.92 -1.13 -10.49
N ASN A 77 14.31 -1.31 -9.22
CA ASN A 77 15.59 -0.83 -8.69
C ASN A 77 16.70 -1.90 -8.70
N GLY A 78 16.47 -3.05 -9.33
CA GLY A 78 17.46 -4.12 -9.48
C GLY A 78 17.56 -5.10 -8.30
N GLU A 79 16.75 -4.92 -7.26
CA GLU A 79 16.58 -5.93 -6.19
C GLU A 79 15.76 -7.11 -6.69
N VAL A 80 15.99 -8.30 -6.14
CA VAL A 80 15.19 -9.50 -6.39
C VAL A 80 13.93 -9.44 -5.54
N PHE A 81 12.77 -9.48 -6.18
CA PHE A 81 11.48 -9.55 -5.50
C PHE A 81 11.32 -10.88 -4.76
N ASP A 82 10.96 -10.81 -3.48
CA ASP A 82 10.65 -11.94 -2.63
C ASP A 82 9.28 -11.73 -1.99
N GLU A 83 8.32 -12.57 -2.35
CA GLU A 83 6.95 -12.51 -1.80
C GLU A 83 6.88 -12.65 -0.27
N ASP A 84 7.88 -13.25 0.37
CA ASP A 84 7.94 -13.49 1.82
C ASP A 84 8.61 -12.34 2.60
N ARG A 85 9.04 -11.26 1.92
CA ARG A 85 9.69 -10.09 2.52
C ARG A 85 8.73 -8.92 2.66
N LEU A 86 9.04 -7.95 3.54
CA LEU A 86 8.22 -6.75 3.76
C LEU A 86 8.54 -5.65 2.73
N THR A 87 8.10 -5.86 1.49
CA THR A 87 8.29 -4.94 0.36
C THR A 87 6.97 -4.48 -0.27
N ALA A 88 7.05 -3.43 -1.07
CA ALA A 88 5.95 -2.91 -1.87
C ALA A 88 6.43 -2.24 -3.18
N ALA A 89 5.50 -2.01 -4.10
CA ALA A 89 5.66 -1.17 -5.28
C ALA A 89 4.91 0.15 -5.11
N HIS A 90 5.49 1.24 -5.61
CA HIS A 90 4.81 2.53 -5.75
C HIS A 90 5.10 3.16 -7.12
N PRO A 91 4.12 3.84 -7.76
CA PRO A 91 4.31 4.38 -9.10
C PRO A 91 5.39 5.47 -9.18
N THR A 92 5.48 6.36 -8.18
CA THR A 92 6.29 7.59 -8.29
C THR A 92 7.28 7.85 -7.16
N LEU A 93 7.27 7.09 -6.06
CA LEU A 93 8.15 7.38 -4.93
C LEU A 93 9.60 7.02 -5.30
N PRO A 94 10.60 7.69 -4.70
CA PRO A 94 12.00 7.29 -4.85
C PRO A 94 12.19 5.82 -4.45
N LEU A 95 13.05 5.12 -5.18
CA LEU A 95 13.43 3.75 -4.87
C LEU A 95 14.90 3.70 -4.45
N PRO A 96 15.25 2.83 -3.51
CA PRO A 96 14.35 2.24 -2.54
C PRO A 96 13.92 3.29 -1.50
N SER A 97 12.72 3.16 -0.93
CA SER A 97 12.27 4.02 0.17
C SER A 97 11.55 3.24 1.26
N ILE A 98 11.38 3.85 2.43
CA ILE A 98 10.55 3.31 3.50
C ILE A 98 9.23 4.05 3.55
N VAL A 99 8.14 3.29 3.58
CA VAL A 99 6.79 3.80 3.83
C VAL A 99 6.21 3.11 5.06
N GLU A 100 5.43 3.85 5.85
CA GLU A 100 4.51 3.25 6.82
C GLU A 100 3.15 3.09 6.14
N VAL A 101 2.64 1.87 6.14
CA VAL A 101 1.34 1.52 5.58
C VAL A 101 0.42 1.14 6.72
N THR A 102 -0.72 1.82 6.81
CA THR A 102 -1.77 1.54 7.79
C THR A 102 -3.01 1.03 7.08
N ASN A 103 -3.59 -0.05 7.58
CA ASN A 103 -4.93 -0.48 7.23
C ASN A 103 -5.91 0.16 8.23
N PRO A 104 -6.66 1.20 7.82
CA PRO A 104 -7.55 1.91 8.73
C PRO A 104 -8.72 1.04 9.22
N GLN A 105 -9.06 -0.04 8.53
CA GLN A 105 -10.19 -0.90 8.92
C GLN A 105 -9.89 -1.78 10.14
N ASN A 106 -8.62 -2.07 10.40
CA ASN A 106 -8.21 -2.93 11.52
C ASN A 106 -7.09 -2.33 12.39
N GLY A 107 -6.67 -1.09 12.08
CA GLY A 107 -5.61 -0.37 12.80
C GLY A 107 -4.19 -0.91 12.62
N LYS A 108 -3.99 -2.00 11.86
CA LYS A 108 -2.67 -2.60 11.67
C LYS A 108 -1.79 -1.68 10.82
N ARG A 109 -0.51 -1.59 11.19
CA ARG A 109 0.49 -0.77 10.50
C ARG A 109 1.80 -1.52 10.33
N LEU A 110 2.47 -1.30 9.20
CA LEU A 110 3.77 -1.90 8.87
C LEU A 110 4.67 -0.88 8.19
N LYS A 111 5.96 -0.91 8.49
CA LYS A 111 6.98 -0.24 7.68
C LYS A 111 7.42 -1.20 6.58
N LEU A 112 7.38 -0.74 5.33
CA LEU A 112 7.71 -1.53 4.14
C LEU A 112 8.79 -0.82 3.33
N ARG A 113 9.65 -1.61 2.68
CA ARG A 113 10.56 -1.10 1.66
C ARG A 113 9.85 -1.03 0.33
N VAL A 114 9.76 0.15 -0.27
CA VAL A 114 9.33 0.32 -1.65
C VAL A 114 10.55 0.14 -2.54
N ASN A 115 10.60 -0.92 -3.33
CA ASN A 115 11.72 -1.23 -4.23
C ASN A 115 11.31 -1.42 -5.69
N ASP A 116 10.00 -1.37 -5.99
CA ASP A 116 9.49 -1.58 -7.34
C ASP A 116 8.53 -0.48 -7.81
N ARG A 117 8.20 -0.50 -9.11
CA ARG A 117 7.24 0.38 -9.78
C ARG A 117 5.91 -0.32 -9.99
N GLY A 118 4.83 0.45 -9.94
CA GLY A 118 3.46 -0.03 -9.97
C GLY A 118 2.73 0.33 -8.68
N PRO A 119 1.41 0.07 -8.57
CA PRO A 119 0.52 -0.49 -9.59
C PRO A 119 0.20 0.48 -10.74
N PHE A 120 -0.30 -0.07 -11.85
CA PHE A 120 -0.66 0.70 -13.06
C PHE A 120 -2.14 0.56 -13.47
N ALA A 121 -3.00 0.13 -12.56
CA ALA A 121 -4.42 -0.09 -12.85
C ALA A 121 -5.31 0.21 -11.65
N ASN A 122 -6.55 0.60 -11.96
CA ASN A 122 -7.68 0.73 -11.03
C ASN A 122 -7.43 1.72 -9.88
N ASN A 123 -6.73 2.83 -10.16
CA ASN A 123 -6.42 3.89 -9.18
C ASN A 123 -5.76 3.40 -7.88
N ARG A 124 -5.08 2.26 -7.92
CA ARG A 124 -4.30 1.77 -6.78
C ARG A 124 -3.03 2.60 -6.62
N ILE A 125 -2.59 2.77 -5.38
CA ILE A 125 -1.39 3.54 -5.02
C ILE A 125 -0.24 2.65 -4.55
N LEU A 126 -0.50 1.37 -4.24
CA LEU A 126 0.50 0.48 -3.68
C LEU A 126 0.23 -0.99 -4.05
N ASP A 127 1.28 -1.74 -4.37
CA ASP A 127 1.21 -3.21 -4.46
C ASP A 127 2.11 -3.82 -3.38
N LEU A 128 1.51 -4.58 -2.47
CA LEU A 128 2.18 -5.21 -1.33
C LEU A 128 2.80 -6.55 -1.76
N SER A 129 3.89 -6.95 -1.11
CA SER A 129 4.26 -8.36 -1.09
C SER A 129 3.16 -9.21 -0.42
N LYS A 130 3.18 -10.52 -0.68
CA LYS A 130 2.23 -11.47 -0.08
C LYS A 130 2.32 -11.47 1.45
N GLU A 131 3.52 -11.44 2.00
CA GLU A 131 3.71 -11.41 3.46
C GLU A 131 3.30 -10.07 4.06
N ALA A 132 3.58 -8.94 3.40
CA ALA A 132 3.09 -7.64 3.84
C ALA A 132 1.55 -7.59 3.87
N ALA A 133 0.89 -8.08 2.81
CA ALA A 133 -0.57 -8.15 2.73
C ALA A 133 -1.18 -9.06 3.80
N LYS A 134 -0.52 -10.19 4.10
CA LYS A 134 -0.94 -11.10 5.17
C LYS A 134 -0.89 -10.41 6.53
N ARG A 135 0.23 -9.78 6.86
CA ARG A 135 0.43 -9.09 8.16
C ARG A 135 -0.50 -7.89 8.32
N LEU A 136 -0.72 -7.13 7.24
CA LEU A 136 -1.61 -5.98 7.23
C LEU A 136 -3.11 -6.38 7.25
N GLY A 137 -3.41 -7.66 7.05
CA GLY A 137 -4.77 -8.19 7.02
C GLY A 137 -5.55 -7.79 5.77
N THR A 138 -4.86 -7.63 4.64
CA THR A 138 -5.44 -7.23 3.35
C THR A 138 -5.44 -8.35 2.30
N LYS A 139 -4.66 -9.42 2.52
CA LYS A 139 -4.45 -10.51 1.55
C LYS A 139 -5.75 -11.14 1.05
N GLU A 140 -6.63 -11.56 1.94
CA GLU A 140 -7.87 -12.28 1.59
C GLU A 140 -8.90 -11.39 0.86
N LYS A 141 -8.80 -10.06 1.00
CA LYS A 141 -9.66 -9.11 0.28
C LYS A 141 -9.21 -8.86 -1.17
N GLY A 142 -7.97 -9.20 -1.50
CA GLY A 142 -7.34 -8.90 -2.78
C GLY A 142 -6.97 -7.42 -2.97
N VAL A 143 -7.95 -6.53 -2.77
CA VAL A 143 -7.78 -5.07 -2.77
C VAL A 143 -8.30 -4.51 -1.44
N ALA A 144 -7.56 -3.57 -0.85
CA ALA A 144 -7.94 -2.93 0.41
C ALA A 144 -7.54 -1.45 0.44
N THR A 145 -8.32 -0.63 1.12
CA THR A 145 -7.94 0.74 1.43
C THR A 145 -6.79 0.77 2.44
N VAL A 146 -5.78 1.58 2.17
CA VAL A 146 -4.62 1.81 3.04
C VAL A 146 -4.27 3.30 3.08
N ARG A 147 -3.64 3.72 4.18
CA ARG A 147 -2.89 4.98 4.26
C ARG A 147 -1.41 4.69 4.07
N VAL A 148 -0.75 5.39 3.17
CA VAL A 148 0.67 5.26 2.87
C VAL A 148 1.36 6.57 3.20
N ARG A 149 2.27 6.52 4.18
CA ARG A 149 3.09 7.67 4.59
C ARG A 149 4.55 7.39 4.29
N TYR A 150 5.19 8.30 3.54
CA TYR A 150 6.62 8.23 3.29
C TYR A 150 7.40 8.56 4.57
N ILE A 151 8.40 7.73 4.87
CA ILE A 151 9.26 7.88 6.05
C ILE A 151 10.63 8.41 5.66
N GLY A 152 11.17 7.97 4.53
CA GLY A 152 12.51 8.35 4.10
C GLY A 152 13.08 7.44 3.00
N PRO A 153 14.29 7.73 2.52
CA PRO A 153 15.04 6.79 1.68
C PRO A 153 15.33 5.51 2.48
N ALA A 154 15.40 4.39 1.78
CA ALA A 154 15.94 3.15 2.35
C ALA A 154 17.37 2.99 1.85
N ARG A 155 18.28 2.46 2.67
CA ARG A 155 19.65 2.21 2.20
C ARG A 155 19.70 0.92 1.40
N ILE A 156 20.60 0.84 0.43
CA ILE A 156 20.75 -0.36 -0.41
C ILE A 156 21.30 -1.53 0.42
N GLU A 157 22.20 -1.24 1.34
CA GLU A 157 22.83 -2.19 2.25
C GLU A 157 21.89 -2.73 3.34
N ASP A 158 20.76 -2.06 3.60
CA ASP A 158 19.80 -2.49 4.61
C ASP A 158 19.11 -3.78 4.17
N ALA A 159 19.33 -4.86 4.92
CA ALA A 159 18.63 -6.11 4.69
C ALA A 159 17.11 -5.93 4.74
N ILE A 160 16.43 -6.39 3.68
CA ILE A 160 14.98 -6.40 3.64
C ILE A 160 14.46 -7.41 4.69
N ILE A 161 13.58 -6.94 5.59
CA ILE A 161 13.08 -7.72 6.71
C ILE A 161 12.46 -9.04 6.21
N ARG A 162 13.04 -10.16 6.64
CA ARG A 162 12.48 -11.51 6.52
C ARG A 162 11.79 -11.94 7.80
N VAL A 163 10.73 -12.71 7.63
CA VAL A 163 9.96 -13.25 8.76
C VAL A 163 10.68 -14.43 9.38
N GLY A 164 10.91 -14.37 10.70
CA GLY A 164 11.53 -15.41 11.51
C GLY A 164 12.95 -15.10 12.00
N GLU A 165 13.65 -14.14 11.41
CA GLU A 165 15.05 -13.83 11.78
C GLU A 165 15.21 -12.78 12.90
N ARG A 166 14.19 -11.96 13.21
CA ARG A 166 14.36 -10.75 14.05
C ARG A 166 13.27 -10.43 15.07
N GLU A 167 12.43 -11.39 15.47
CA GLU A 167 11.54 -11.16 16.63
C GLU A 167 12.28 -11.28 17.98
N LYS A 168 13.51 -11.82 17.99
CA LYS A 168 14.41 -11.78 19.16
C LYS A 168 15.24 -10.49 19.15
N GLY A 169 14.61 -9.39 19.58
CA GLY A 169 15.28 -8.19 20.09
C GLY A 169 16.16 -7.43 19.11
N GLN A 170 15.56 -6.55 18.30
CA GLN A 170 16.07 -5.21 17.92
C GLN A 170 15.18 -4.60 16.83
N SER A 171 14.51 -3.49 17.16
CA SER A 171 13.85 -2.62 16.20
C SER A 171 14.92 -1.95 15.34
N LEU A 172 15.16 -2.45 14.13
CA LEU A 172 16.19 -1.90 13.23
C LEU A 172 15.77 -0.63 12.46
N TYR A 173 14.73 0.08 12.92
CA TYR A 173 14.38 1.40 12.40
C TYR A 173 14.01 2.40 13.50
N ALA A 174 14.75 2.35 14.62
CA ALA A 174 14.84 3.42 15.60
C ALA A 174 16.16 4.18 15.41
N SER A 175 16.04 5.52 15.27
CA SER A 175 17.08 6.55 15.15
C SER A 175 17.74 6.76 13.77
N VAL A 176 16.99 7.32 12.82
CA VAL A 176 17.54 8.47 12.08
C VAL A 176 17.28 9.66 13.00
N ALA A 177 18.33 10.30 13.51
CA ALA A 177 18.20 11.53 14.27
C ALA A 177 17.36 12.54 13.45
N PRO A 178 16.44 13.30 14.07
CA PRO A 178 15.83 14.42 13.38
C PRO A 178 16.95 15.36 12.88
N PRO A 179 16.81 16.02 11.72
CA PRO A 179 17.72 17.09 11.35
C PRO A 179 17.79 18.10 12.51
N PRO A 180 18.95 18.73 12.78
CA PRO A 180 19.11 19.61 13.93
C PRO A 180 17.96 20.61 13.98
N SER A 181 17.19 20.51 15.06
CA SER A 181 16.00 21.29 15.33
C SER A 181 16.40 22.74 15.52
N LEU A 182 16.00 23.61 14.58
CA LEU A 182 15.90 25.04 14.87
C LEU A 182 14.71 25.23 15.81
N ASN A 183 15.04 25.32 17.11
CA ASN A 183 14.27 25.74 18.28
C ASN A 183 13.37 24.68 18.97
N PRO A 184 13.54 24.46 20.30
CA PRO A 184 12.66 23.58 21.07
C PRO A 184 11.33 24.26 21.45
N ARG A 185 10.24 23.48 21.44
CA ARG A 185 8.90 23.87 21.96
C ARG A 185 8.63 23.07 23.26
N PRO A 186 7.88 23.61 24.25
CA PRO A 186 7.84 23.07 25.61
C PRO A 186 7.17 21.70 25.72
N GLU A 187 7.71 20.91 26.63
CA GLU A 187 7.34 19.53 26.98
C GLU A 187 6.03 19.51 27.79
N ILE A 188 5.08 18.67 27.41
CA ILE A 188 3.87 18.39 28.19
C ILE A 188 3.92 16.91 28.57
N ASN A 189 3.97 16.62 29.87
CA ASN A 189 3.93 15.27 30.42
C ASN A 189 2.56 14.61 30.19
N LEU A 190 2.55 13.41 29.61
CA LEU A 190 1.40 12.51 29.56
C LEU A 190 1.73 11.24 30.39
N PRO A 191 0.77 10.66 31.13
CA PRO A 191 1.01 9.53 32.03
C PRO A 191 1.10 8.17 31.31
N ASP A 192 1.72 7.20 31.99
CA ASP A 192 2.14 5.87 31.50
C ASP A 192 1.00 4.94 31.05
N GLU A 193 1.31 4.14 30.01
CA GLU A 193 0.45 3.14 29.37
C GLU A 193 0.25 1.89 30.23
N THR A 194 -0.77 1.86 31.08
CA THR A 194 -1.45 0.60 31.46
C THR A 194 -2.85 0.92 31.94
N ASP A 195 -3.82 0.63 31.07
CA ASP A 195 -5.26 0.40 31.31
C ASP A 195 -6.10 1.10 30.23
N MET A 196 -6.40 0.40 29.13
CA MET A 196 -7.66 0.62 28.41
C MET A 196 -8.05 -0.65 27.66
N ILE A 197 -9.06 -1.30 28.23
CA ILE A 197 -9.82 -2.43 27.74
C ILE A 197 -10.59 -2.04 26.47
N LEU A 198 -10.72 -2.99 25.55
CA LEU A 198 -11.66 -2.99 24.43
C LEU A 198 -13.11 -2.86 24.95
N ALA A 199 -13.75 -1.72 24.74
CA ALA A 199 -15.21 -1.60 24.72
C ALA A 199 -15.64 -0.40 23.86
N ASP A 200 -16.51 -0.68 22.88
CA ASP A 200 -17.41 0.22 22.16
C ASP A 200 -16.84 1.55 21.61
N LEU A 201 -16.35 1.50 20.37
CA LEU A 201 -16.10 2.72 19.60
C LEU A 201 -17.38 3.19 18.90
N ASP A 202 -18.03 4.18 19.50
CA ASP A 202 -19.06 4.99 18.87
C ASP A 202 -18.43 5.88 17.78
N VAL A 203 -18.95 5.76 16.55
CA VAL A 203 -18.47 6.46 15.35
C VAL A 203 -18.78 7.97 15.41
N SER A 204 -19.60 8.42 16.36
CA SER A 204 -19.89 9.84 16.61
C SER A 204 -18.72 10.63 17.20
N ILE A 205 -17.70 9.96 17.75
CA ILE A 205 -16.57 10.60 18.46
C ILE A 205 -15.51 11.17 17.49
N LEU A 206 -15.48 10.71 16.23
CA LEU A 206 -14.56 11.25 15.21
C LEU A 206 -14.85 12.71 14.84
N ASP A 207 -16.06 13.22 15.10
CA ASP A 207 -16.46 14.59 14.79
C ASP A 207 -16.14 15.60 15.92
N GLN A 208 -15.69 15.14 17.09
CA GLN A 208 -15.52 16.00 18.28
C GLN A 208 -14.08 16.18 18.76
N MET A 209 -13.07 15.65 18.03
CA MET A 209 -11.67 15.89 18.38
C MET A 209 -11.21 17.29 17.94
N PRO A 210 -10.55 18.08 18.81
CA PRO A 210 -10.15 19.44 18.47
C PRO A 210 -9.03 19.42 17.44
N VAL A 211 -9.34 19.86 16.21
CA VAL A 211 -8.36 20.06 15.15
C VAL A 211 -7.46 21.22 15.57
N ARG A 212 -6.22 20.92 15.94
CA ARG A 212 -5.21 21.97 16.14
C ARG A 212 -4.87 22.55 14.76
N ALA A 213 -5.51 23.67 14.45
CA ALA A 213 -5.40 24.38 13.20
C ALA A 213 -3.95 24.81 12.94
N THR A 214 -3.32 24.19 11.94
CA THR A 214 -2.41 24.90 11.05
C THR A 214 -3.17 25.07 9.75
N GLN A 215 -3.68 26.29 9.52
CA GLN A 215 -4.34 26.71 8.29
C GLN A 215 -3.34 26.62 7.11
N ALA A 216 -3.26 25.45 6.49
CA ALA A 216 -3.19 25.37 5.05
C ALA A 216 -4.65 25.19 4.62
N SER A 217 -5.12 25.96 3.64
CA SER A 217 -6.44 25.79 3.04
C SER A 217 -6.61 24.33 2.61
N VAL A 218 -7.32 23.56 3.43
CA VAL A 218 -7.59 22.15 3.17
C VAL A 218 -8.52 22.14 1.97
N GLY A 219 -7.99 21.76 0.80
CA GLY A 219 -8.83 21.61 -0.38
C GLY A 219 -10.01 20.69 -0.06
N GLN A 220 -11.20 21.06 -0.51
CA GLN A 220 -12.40 20.27 -0.28
C GLN A 220 -12.30 18.99 -1.13
N ILE A 221 -12.36 17.83 -0.48
CA ILE A 221 -12.27 16.54 -1.16
C ILE A 221 -13.68 16.13 -1.57
N PHE A 222 -13.86 15.79 -2.84
CA PHE A 222 -15.11 15.28 -3.38
C PHE A 222 -14.89 13.91 -4.01
N VAL A 223 -15.97 13.13 -4.14
CA VAL A 223 -16.00 11.96 -5.03
C VAL A 223 -16.91 12.29 -6.19
N GLN A 224 -16.36 12.46 -7.39
CA GLN A 224 -17.19 12.67 -8.57
C GLN A 224 -17.70 11.33 -9.07
N VAL A 225 -19.02 11.10 -9.00
CA VAL A 225 -19.65 9.85 -9.44
C VAL A 225 -19.97 9.84 -10.94
N GLY A 226 -20.07 11.02 -11.55
CA GLY A 226 -20.36 11.16 -12.98
C GLY A 226 -20.50 12.60 -13.45
N ALA A 227 -20.50 12.76 -14.78
CA ALA A 227 -20.74 14.02 -15.47
C ALA A 227 -21.83 13.81 -16.52
N TYR A 228 -22.95 14.51 -16.40
CA TYR A 228 -24.15 14.27 -17.20
C TYR A 228 -24.52 15.50 -18.03
N GLY A 229 -24.69 15.33 -19.34
CA GLY A 229 -25.23 16.36 -20.23
C GLY A 229 -26.74 16.56 -20.13
N SER A 230 -27.44 15.67 -19.43
CA SER A 230 -28.89 15.72 -19.16
C SER A 230 -29.13 15.88 -17.67
N THR A 231 -29.98 16.83 -17.30
CA THR A 231 -30.41 17.07 -15.92
C THR A 231 -31.18 15.88 -15.35
N VAL A 232 -32.00 15.21 -16.16
CA VAL A 232 -32.75 14.00 -15.76
C VAL A 232 -31.79 12.86 -15.39
N ASN A 233 -30.75 12.64 -16.20
CA ASN A 233 -29.76 11.60 -15.91
C ASN A 233 -28.95 11.92 -14.64
N ALA A 234 -28.63 13.19 -14.41
CA ALA A 234 -28.02 13.63 -13.17
C ALA A 234 -28.93 13.33 -11.97
N THR A 235 -30.22 13.69 -12.03
CA THR A 235 -31.20 13.40 -10.97
C THR A 235 -31.36 11.90 -10.71
N ASN A 236 -31.40 11.07 -11.75
CA ASN A 236 -31.45 9.61 -11.61
C ASN A 236 -30.20 9.05 -10.94
N ALA A 237 -29.02 9.63 -11.22
CA ALA A 237 -27.79 9.28 -10.52
C ALA A 237 -27.86 9.67 -9.04
N VAL A 238 -28.35 10.87 -8.72
CA VAL A 238 -28.58 11.29 -7.32
C VAL A 238 -29.54 10.35 -6.60
N GLY A 239 -30.63 9.92 -7.24
CA GLY A 239 -31.60 9.02 -6.64
C GLY A 239 -31.08 7.62 -6.30
N ARG A 240 -29.94 7.21 -6.86
CA ARG A 240 -29.25 5.95 -6.53
C ARG A 240 -28.29 6.09 -5.35
N ILE A 241 -27.94 7.32 -4.96
CA ILE A 241 -26.99 7.58 -3.88
C ILE A 241 -27.74 7.58 -2.54
N PRO A 242 -27.28 6.80 -1.55
CA PRO A 242 -27.86 6.81 -0.21
C PRO A 242 -27.81 8.21 0.42
N PRO A 243 -28.87 8.65 1.14
CA PRO A 243 -28.93 9.99 1.75
C PRO A 243 -27.82 10.28 2.76
N THR A 244 -27.12 9.25 3.24
CA THR A 244 -25.95 9.33 4.12
C THR A 244 -24.74 10.00 3.46
N ASN A 245 -24.70 10.06 2.13
CA ASN A 245 -23.66 10.78 1.40
C ASN A 245 -24.20 12.15 0.95
N PRO A 246 -23.62 13.27 1.43
CA PRO A 246 -23.99 14.59 0.93
C PRO A 246 -23.66 14.68 -0.56
N VAL A 247 -24.60 15.19 -1.35
CA VAL A 247 -24.45 15.34 -2.80
C VAL A 247 -24.39 16.81 -3.18
N ALA A 248 -23.35 17.18 -3.92
CA ALA A 248 -23.17 18.47 -4.54
C ALA A 248 -23.27 18.35 -6.07
N LEU A 249 -24.06 19.23 -6.68
CA LEU A 249 -24.17 19.35 -8.14
C LEU A 249 -23.34 20.55 -8.60
N HIS A 250 -22.34 20.31 -9.43
CA HIS A 250 -21.52 21.38 -10.01
C HIS A 250 -21.79 21.50 -11.50
N LYS A 251 -21.81 22.74 -11.99
CA LYS A 251 -21.87 23.01 -13.44
C LYS A 251 -20.46 23.10 -14.00
N SER A 252 -20.23 22.45 -15.13
CA SER A 252 -18.98 22.52 -15.88
C SER A 252 -19.29 22.60 -17.37
N ARG A 253 -18.44 23.26 -18.15
CA ARG A 253 -18.59 23.32 -19.61
C ARG A 253 -17.39 22.64 -20.25
N ARG A 254 -17.63 21.61 -21.07
CA ARG A 254 -16.59 20.87 -21.80
C ARG A 254 -17.00 20.76 -23.26
N GLY A 255 -16.16 21.24 -24.17
CA GLY A 255 -16.45 21.20 -25.61
C GLY A 255 -17.72 21.97 -26.02
N GLY A 256 -18.06 23.05 -25.32
CA GLY A 256 -19.27 23.84 -25.58
C GLY A 256 -20.56 23.29 -24.95
N GLN A 257 -20.57 22.03 -24.50
CA GLN A 257 -21.69 21.42 -23.79
C GLN A 257 -21.61 21.68 -22.29
N GLU A 258 -22.75 22.03 -21.67
CA GLU A 258 -22.87 22.11 -20.22
C GLU A 258 -23.10 20.71 -19.63
N LEU A 259 -22.27 20.36 -18.65
CA LEU A 259 -22.32 19.12 -17.90
C LEU A 259 -22.66 19.43 -16.45
N THR A 260 -23.53 18.59 -15.89
CA THR A 260 -23.80 18.56 -14.45
C THR A 260 -22.94 17.47 -13.84
N LEU A 261 -21.93 17.86 -13.06
CA LEU A 261 -21.07 16.97 -12.29
C LEU A 261 -21.79 16.61 -11.01
N VAL A 262 -22.04 15.32 -10.79
CA VAL A 262 -22.59 14.81 -9.53
C VAL A 262 -21.42 14.41 -8.65
N ARG A 263 -21.32 15.02 -7.47
CA ARG A 263 -20.21 14.81 -6.54
C ARG A 263 -20.72 14.48 -5.15
N LEU A 264 -20.08 13.54 -4.46
CA LEU A 264 -20.27 13.30 -3.04
C LEU A 264 -19.30 14.17 -2.25
N GLY A 265 -19.74 14.69 -1.11
CA GLY A 265 -18.95 15.56 -0.24
C GLY A 265 -19.55 16.97 -0.09
N PRO A 266 -18.76 17.95 0.41
CA PRO A 266 -17.32 17.86 0.65
C PRO A 266 -16.97 16.94 1.83
N PHE A 267 -15.85 16.24 1.71
CA PHE A 267 -15.25 15.43 2.77
C PHE A 267 -14.06 16.18 3.38
N SER A 268 -14.04 16.24 4.71
CA SER A 268 -12.92 16.81 5.49
C SER A 268 -11.73 15.85 5.63
N HIS A 269 -11.93 14.56 5.31
CA HIS A 269 -10.92 13.53 5.46
C HIS A 269 -10.86 12.60 4.23
N PRO A 270 -9.66 12.27 3.70
CA PRO A 270 -9.53 11.36 2.57
C PRO A 270 -10.14 9.99 2.81
N PHE A 271 -10.20 9.51 4.06
CA PHE A 271 -10.82 8.24 4.40
C PHE A 271 -12.34 8.23 4.17
N ALA A 272 -13.03 9.33 4.50
CA ALA A 272 -14.46 9.48 4.26
C ALA A 272 -14.76 9.53 2.76
N ALA A 273 -13.96 10.28 1.99
CA ALA A 273 -14.05 10.30 0.53
C ALA A 273 -13.80 8.93 -0.09
N GLN A 274 -12.81 8.19 0.43
CA GLN A 274 -12.51 6.84 -0.03
C GLN A 274 -13.65 5.85 0.25
N LYS A 275 -14.27 5.91 1.43
CA LYS A 275 -15.44 5.10 1.76
C LYS A 275 -16.63 5.42 0.84
N ALA A 276 -16.86 6.70 0.58
CA ALA A 276 -17.90 7.14 -0.35
C ALA A 276 -17.62 6.70 -1.79
N LEU A 277 -16.34 6.63 -2.19
CA LEU A 277 -15.92 6.07 -3.47
C LEU A 277 -16.20 4.57 -3.57
N GLU A 278 -15.85 3.79 -2.53
CA GLU A 278 -16.18 2.35 -2.47
C GLU A 278 -17.70 2.12 -2.56
N GLU A 279 -18.49 2.94 -1.87
CA GLU A 279 -19.95 2.89 -1.92
C GLU A 279 -20.47 3.25 -3.31
N ALA A 280 -19.95 4.31 -3.94
CA ALA A 280 -20.31 4.68 -5.30
C ALA A 280 -20.04 3.54 -6.31
N TRP A 281 -18.89 2.86 -6.19
CA TRP A 281 -18.61 1.69 -7.03
C TRP A 281 -19.59 0.53 -6.78
N SER A 282 -19.94 0.26 -5.52
CA SER A 282 -20.93 -0.78 -5.18
C SER A 282 -22.33 -0.49 -5.75
N LEU A 283 -22.66 0.79 -5.94
CA LEU A 283 -23.89 1.25 -6.55
C LEU A 283 -23.84 1.24 -8.09
N GLY A 284 -22.70 0.92 -8.69
CA GLY A 284 -22.51 0.83 -10.14
C GLY A 284 -21.99 2.10 -10.80
N PHE A 285 -21.41 3.04 -10.06
CA PHE A 285 -20.73 4.22 -10.62
C PHE A 285 -19.26 3.93 -10.93
N ALA A 286 -18.97 3.05 -11.89
CA ALA A 286 -17.62 2.53 -12.15
C ALA A 286 -16.55 3.61 -12.39
N ASP A 287 -16.92 4.73 -13.00
CA ASP A 287 -16.01 5.84 -13.31
C ASP A 287 -15.84 6.85 -12.15
N ALA A 288 -16.40 6.54 -10.98
CA ALA A 288 -16.27 7.39 -9.82
C ALA A 288 -14.79 7.55 -9.42
N HIS A 289 -14.40 8.77 -9.03
CA HIS A 289 -13.03 9.07 -8.60
C HIS A 289 -13.01 10.26 -7.62
N ILE A 290 -11.95 10.31 -6.80
CA ILE A 290 -11.71 11.43 -5.89
C ILE A 290 -11.22 12.65 -6.68
N VAL A 291 -11.75 13.82 -6.34
CA VAL A 291 -11.38 15.13 -6.87
C VAL A 291 -11.07 16.05 -5.69
N GLU A 292 -9.91 16.72 -5.73
CA GLU A 292 -9.51 17.70 -4.72
C GLU A 292 -9.73 19.11 -5.29
N GLU A 293 -10.58 19.92 -4.65
CA GLU A 293 -10.74 21.35 -4.99
C GLU A 293 -9.92 22.22 -4.05
N VAL A 294 -8.90 22.90 -4.59
CA VAL A 294 -8.16 23.91 -3.83
C VAL A 294 -9.04 25.17 -3.76
N THR A 295 -9.56 25.49 -2.58
CA THR A 295 -10.23 26.77 -2.34
C THR A 295 -9.20 27.87 -2.56
N ARG A 296 -9.41 28.69 -3.60
CA ARG A 296 -8.57 29.88 -3.88
C ARG A 296 -8.91 31.00 -2.92
#